data_AF-A0A6L6J6S0-F1
#
_entry.id   AF-A0A6L6J6S0-F1
#
_cell.length_a   1.000
_cell.length_b   1.000
_cell.length_c   1.000
_cell.angle_alpha   90.00
_cell.angle_beta   90.00
_cell.angle_gamma   90.00
#
_symmetry.space_group_name_H-M   'P 1'
#
loop_
_entity.id
_entity.type
_entity.pdbx_description
1 polymer ?
#
loop_
_entity_poly.entity_id
_entity_poly.type
_entity_poly.pdbx_seq_one_letter_code
_entity_poly.pdbx_strand_id
1 'polypeptide(L)'
;MKDMDIGIGEGGLDQPRVIFDCDAGGERLAAERERMAAIIARATPAEGCSPRIPISPARGPQVSVTPHVMLPDEKSDDGWKAERTGWRGFKAARAMDIFDDLERRAANRKDKDGNPGVSPFTKGQVNAARRYRDMVERHSAGGMRCSSLEAQRASGPSSGGEFMDAFIAEGDAIAWMRRRIGNGVAMPVRRVRPSARGGERARIIYDRVLVDAICMEGRSFREVLELHGWKASGQNAKAVTSALGKILDRMQFTA
;
A
#
# COMPACT_ATOMS: atom_id res chain seq x y z
N MET A 1 49.43 -34.07 -51.50
CA MET A 1 49.82 -33.59 -52.84
C MET A 1 48.97 -32.37 -53.11
N LYS A 2 49.64 -31.21 -53.21
CA LYS A 2 49.15 -29.88 -53.60
C LYS A 2 48.21 -29.13 -52.66
N ASP A 3 48.85 -28.26 -51.89
CA ASP A 3 48.46 -26.87 -51.66
C ASP A 3 47.90 -26.20 -52.92
N MET A 4 46.89 -25.36 -52.74
CA MET A 4 46.67 -24.22 -53.63
C MET A 4 45.93 -23.12 -52.86
N ASP A 5 46.72 -22.13 -52.45
CA ASP A 5 46.30 -20.82 -51.99
C ASP A 5 45.36 -20.13 -53.00
N ILE A 6 44.34 -19.43 -52.48
CA ILE A 6 43.72 -18.31 -53.18
C ILE A 6 43.57 -17.14 -52.19
N GLY A 7 44.53 -16.23 -52.27
CA GLY A 7 44.27 -14.80 -52.47
C GLY A 7 43.74 -14.00 -51.30
N ILE A 8 44.65 -13.29 -50.63
CA ILE A 8 44.35 -12.12 -49.79
C ILE A 8 43.86 -11.00 -50.71
N GLY A 9 42.60 -10.58 -50.54
CA GLY A 9 42.07 -9.34 -51.11
C GLY A 9 41.80 -8.35 -49.99
N GLU A 10 42.71 -7.39 -49.81
CA GLU A 10 42.49 -6.22 -48.97
C GLU A 10 41.44 -5.29 -49.60
N GLY A 11 40.49 -4.83 -48.79
CA GLY A 11 39.63 -3.70 -49.12
C GLY A 11 38.15 -3.98 -48.95
N GLY A 12 37.55 -3.52 -47.85
CA GLY A 12 36.10 -3.46 -47.74
C GLY A 12 35.59 -3.32 -46.31
N LEU A 13 35.54 -2.07 -45.85
CA LEU A 13 34.68 -1.53 -44.78
C LEU A 13 34.50 -2.42 -43.55
N ASP A 14 35.09 -1.97 -42.42
CA ASP A 14 34.74 -2.35 -41.06
C ASP A 14 33.25 -2.11 -40.80
N GLN A 15 32.40 -3.01 -41.29
CA GLN A 15 31.00 -3.03 -40.93
C GLN A 15 30.93 -3.66 -39.55
N PRO A 16 30.26 -3.02 -38.58
CA PRO A 16 30.04 -3.63 -37.29
C PRO A 16 29.27 -4.92 -37.53
N ARG A 17 29.95 -6.07 -37.43
CA ARG A 17 29.29 -7.38 -37.38
C ARG A 17 28.47 -7.37 -36.11
N VAL A 18 27.17 -7.09 -36.24
CA VAL A 18 26.22 -7.31 -35.16
C VAL A 18 26.16 -8.84 -34.99
N ILE A 19 26.98 -9.34 -34.08
CA ILE A 19 26.94 -10.73 -33.64
C ILE A 19 25.64 -10.86 -32.86
N PHE A 20 24.58 -11.28 -33.55
CA PHE A 20 23.34 -11.69 -32.88
C PHE A 20 23.62 -13.01 -32.18
N ASP A 21 23.91 -12.92 -30.89
CA ASP A 21 23.93 -14.08 -30.01
C ASP A 21 22.48 -14.53 -29.79
N CYS A 22 22.10 -15.60 -30.49
CA CYS A 22 20.77 -16.20 -30.43
C CYS A 22 20.46 -16.79 -29.05
N ASP A 23 21.47 -17.31 -28.35
CA ASP A 23 21.32 -17.92 -27.03
C ASP A 23 21.10 -16.84 -25.97
N ALA A 24 21.95 -15.80 -25.97
CA ALA A 24 21.74 -14.63 -25.12
C ALA A 24 20.43 -13.88 -25.47
N GLY A 25 20.01 -13.92 -26.73
CA GLY A 25 18.71 -13.43 -27.19
C GLY A 25 17.54 -14.22 -26.60
N GLY A 26 17.65 -15.56 -26.59
CA GLY A 26 16.68 -16.46 -26.00
C GLY A 26 16.53 -16.27 -24.49
N GLU A 27 17.66 -16.14 -23.78
CA GLU A 27 17.67 -15.88 -22.33
C GLU A 27 16.99 -14.56 -21.96
N ARG A 28 17.31 -13.47 -22.70
CA ARG A 28 16.65 -12.17 -22.50
C ARG A 28 15.13 -12.27 -22.71
N LEU A 29 14.70 -13.02 -23.72
CA LEU A 29 13.28 -13.17 -24.03
C LEU A 29 12.55 -14.02 -22.97
N ALA A 30 13.20 -15.04 -22.41
CA ALA A 30 12.67 -15.81 -21.29
C ALA A 30 12.54 -14.94 -20.02
N ALA A 31 13.57 -14.16 -19.70
CA ALA A 31 13.56 -13.24 -18.56
C ALA A 31 12.46 -12.16 -18.69
N GLU A 32 12.29 -11.58 -19.88
CA GLU A 32 11.23 -10.61 -20.12
C GLU A 32 9.83 -11.24 -20.07
N ARG A 33 9.65 -12.47 -20.55
CA ARG A 33 8.38 -13.21 -20.38
C ARG A 33 8.04 -13.43 -18.92
N GLU A 34 9.01 -13.84 -18.11
CA GLU A 34 8.81 -14.03 -16.66
C GLU A 34 8.45 -12.71 -15.98
N ARG A 35 9.15 -11.63 -16.33
CA ARG A 35 8.86 -10.28 -15.84
C ARG A 35 7.45 -9.82 -16.21
N MET A 36 7.04 -9.99 -17.48
CA MET A 36 5.70 -9.65 -17.94
C MET A 36 4.62 -10.51 -17.27
N ALA A 37 4.86 -11.80 -17.12
CA ALA A 37 3.95 -12.71 -16.41
C ALA A 37 3.77 -12.27 -14.95
N ALA A 38 4.85 -11.87 -14.26
CA ALA A 38 4.78 -11.35 -12.90
C ALA A 38 3.99 -10.03 -12.82
N ILE A 39 4.11 -9.14 -13.83
CA ILE A 39 3.33 -7.90 -13.89
C ILE A 39 1.84 -8.22 -14.11
N ILE A 40 1.51 -9.08 -15.08
CA ILE A 40 0.14 -9.47 -15.39
C ILE A 40 -0.50 -10.16 -14.18
N ALA A 41 0.21 -11.07 -13.50
CA ALA A 41 -0.28 -11.75 -12.31
C ALA A 41 -0.65 -10.77 -11.18
N ARG A 42 0.12 -9.70 -10.99
CA ARG A 42 -0.21 -8.63 -10.02
C ARG A 42 -1.36 -7.73 -10.49
N ALA A 43 -1.51 -7.56 -11.80
CA ALA A 43 -2.51 -6.71 -12.43
C ALA A 43 -3.91 -7.35 -12.48
N THR A 44 -3.96 -8.69 -12.49
CA THR A 44 -5.19 -9.48 -12.51
C THR A 44 -5.99 -9.25 -11.22
N PRO A 45 -7.31 -8.98 -11.31
CA PRO A 45 -8.16 -8.83 -10.13
C PRO A 45 -8.11 -10.04 -9.21
N ALA A 46 -8.24 -9.80 -7.90
CA ALA A 46 -8.28 -10.86 -6.90
C ALA A 46 -9.45 -11.83 -7.12
N GLU A 47 -9.31 -13.05 -6.61
CA GLU A 47 -10.33 -14.09 -6.77
C GLU A 47 -11.70 -13.66 -6.21
N GLY A 48 -12.77 -13.99 -6.93
CA GLY A 48 -14.14 -13.61 -6.57
C GLY A 48 -14.52 -12.16 -6.94
N CYS A 49 -13.60 -11.38 -7.50
CA CYS A 49 -13.92 -10.11 -8.13
C CYS A 49 -14.61 -10.31 -9.49
N SER A 50 -15.34 -9.30 -9.94
CA SER A 50 -16.08 -9.38 -11.20
C SER A 50 -15.13 -9.54 -12.41
N PRO A 51 -15.44 -10.42 -13.38
CA PRO A 51 -14.64 -10.57 -14.60
C PRO A 51 -14.65 -9.32 -15.50
N ARG A 52 -15.54 -8.36 -15.22
CA ARG A 52 -15.58 -7.07 -15.93
C ARG A 52 -14.50 -6.09 -15.47
N ILE A 53 -13.83 -6.35 -14.36
CA ILE A 53 -12.72 -5.51 -13.92
C ILE A 53 -11.54 -5.79 -14.86
N PRO A 54 -11.08 -4.80 -15.66
CA PRO A 54 -9.99 -5.04 -16.60
C PRO A 54 -8.68 -5.27 -15.85
N ILE A 55 -7.81 -6.10 -16.45
CA ILE A 55 -6.41 -6.23 -16.05
C ILE A 55 -5.74 -4.88 -16.27
N SER A 56 -5.11 -4.34 -15.23
CA SER A 56 -4.46 -3.03 -15.29
C SER A 56 -3.07 -3.12 -14.64
N PRO A 57 -1.98 -3.11 -15.43
CA PRO A 57 -0.61 -3.26 -14.93
C PRO A 57 -0.23 -2.30 -13.80
N ALA A 58 -0.79 -1.09 -13.82
CA ALA A 58 -0.50 -0.05 -12.84
C ALA A 58 -1.25 -0.20 -11.50
N ARG A 59 -2.24 -1.10 -11.38
CA ARG A 59 -3.12 -1.19 -10.20
C ARG A 59 -2.41 -1.74 -8.95
N GLY A 60 -1.28 -2.43 -9.13
CA GLY A 60 -0.56 -3.08 -8.03
C GLY A 60 -1.36 -4.22 -7.37
N PRO A 61 -0.86 -4.76 -6.24
CA PRO A 61 -1.49 -5.87 -5.53
C PRO A 61 -2.87 -5.51 -5.00
N GLN A 62 -3.81 -6.46 -5.04
CA GLN A 62 -5.22 -6.23 -4.69
C GLN A 62 -5.74 -7.27 -3.67
N VAL A 63 -6.77 -6.88 -2.93
CA VAL A 63 -7.55 -7.74 -2.04
C VAL A 63 -9.02 -7.70 -2.46
N SER A 64 -9.68 -8.86 -2.49
CA SER A 64 -11.12 -8.94 -2.72
C SER A 64 -11.87 -8.52 -1.46
N VAL A 65 -12.74 -7.53 -1.56
CA VAL A 65 -13.55 -7.01 -0.44
C VAL A 65 -15.01 -7.16 -0.78
N THR A 66 -15.79 -7.71 0.15
CA THR A 66 -17.25 -7.71 0.04
C THR A 66 -17.77 -6.37 0.55
N PRO A 67 -18.38 -5.52 -0.30
CA PRO A 67 -19.03 -4.31 0.18
C PRO A 67 -20.24 -4.67 1.05
N HIS A 68 -20.45 -3.88 2.09
CA HIS A 68 -21.60 -3.99 2.98
C HIS A 68 -22.34 -2.65 3.00
N VAL A 69 -23.66 -2.69 3.07
CA VAL A 69 -24.51 -1.52 3.31
C VAL A 69 -25.31 -1.78 4.57
N MET A 70 -25.35 -0.79 5.46
CA MET A 70 -26.24 -0.81 6.62
C MET A 70 -27.62 -0.37 6.14
N LEU A 71 -28.59 -1.27 6.27
CA LEU A 71 -29.98 -1.02 5.96
C LEU A 71 -30.78 -0.96 7.25
N PRO A 72 -31.76 -0.06 7.38
CA PRO A 72 -32.68 -0.11 8.50
C PRO A 72 -33.45 -1.44 8.43
N ASP A 73 -33.55 -2.11 9.57
CA ASP A 73 -34.30 -3.35 9.75
C ASP A 73 -35.04 -3.28 11.07
N GLU A 74 -36.36 -3.11 10.99
CA GLU A 74 -37.26 -3.03 12.15
C GLU A 74 -37.28 -4.32 12.99
N LYS A 75 -36.72 -5.42 12.46
CA LYS A 75 -36.64 -6.72 13.15
C LYS A 75 -35.32 -6.93 13.91
N SER A 76 -34.35 -6.04 13.73
CA SER A 76 -33.09 -6.05 14.47
C SER A 76 -33.28 -5.25 15.76
N ASP A 77 -32.75 -5.74 16.88
CA ASP A 77 -32.81 -5.02 18.16
C ASP A 77 -32.15 -3.63 18.08
N ASP A 78 -31.14 -3.50 17.22
CA ASP A 78 -30.43 -2.23 16.95
C ASP A 78 -31.09 -1.40 15.84
N GLY A 79 -32.16 -1.91 15.19
CA GLY A 79 -32.85 -1.25 14.08
C GLY A 79 -32.08 -1.23 12.75
N TRP A 80 -30.91 -1.88 12.68
CA TRP A 80 -30.06 -1.93 11.50
C TRP A 80 -29.58 -3.35 11.19
N LYS A 81 -29.42 -3.66 9.90
CA LYS A 81 -28.79 -4.88 9.39
C LYS A 81 -27.65 -4.56 8.42
N ALA A 82 -26.56 -5.31 8.49
CA ALA A 82 -25.49 -5.24 7.50
C ALA A 82 -25.77 -6.23 6.35
N GLU A 83 -26.06 -5.72 5.16
CA GLU A 83 -26.30 -6.55 3.98
C GLU A 83 -25.10 -6.53 3.02
N ARG A 84 -24.73 -7.69 2.47
CA ARG A 84 -23.63 -7.82 1.51
C ARG A 84 -24.08 -7.36 0.13
N THR A 85 -23.57 -6.23 -0.33
CA THR A 85 -24.00 -5.57 -1.57
C THR A 85 -22.99 -5.72 -2.70
N GLY A 86 -22.46 -6.93 -2.87
CA GLY A 86 -21.62 -7.24 -4.04
C GLY A 86 -22.45 -7.18 -5.33
N TRP A 87 -21.94 -6.53 -6.38
CA TRP A 87 -22.63 -6.51 -7.67
C TRP A 87 -22.83 -7.94 -8.17
N ARG A 88 -24.07 -8.42 -8.23
CA ARG A 88 -24.41 -9.82 -8.57
C ARG A 88 -23.61 -10.86 -7.74
N GLY A 89 -23.31 -10.54 -6.48
CA GLY A 89 -22.51 -11.39 -5.59
C GLY A 89 -20.99 -11.32 -5.81
N PHE A 90 -20.52 -10.54 -6.78
CA PHE A 90 -19.08 -10.30 -6.98
C PHE A 90 -18.51 -9.37 -5.91
N LYS A 91 -17.28 -9.64 -5.52
CA LYS A 91 -16.50 -8.80 -4.60
C LYS A 91 -15.88 -7.61 -5.35
N ALA A 92 -15.69 -6.50 -4.64
CA ALA A 92 -14.91 -5.38 -5.12
C ALA A 92 -13.41 -5.69 -5.02
N ALA A 93 -12.60 -5.15 -5.92
CA ALA A 93 -11.14 -5.17 -5.79
C ALA A 93 -10.70 -3.87 -5.09
N ARG A 94 -9.92 -3.99 -4.01
CA ARG A 94 -9.28 -2.86 -3.33
C ARG A 94 -7.77 -3.01 -3.41
N ALA A 95 -7.04 -1.91 -3.55
CA ALA A 95 -5.58 -1.94 -3.44
C ALA A 95 -5.17 -2.50 -2.07
N MET A 96 -4.22 -3.43 -2.07
CA MET A 96 -3.65 -4.02 -0.87
C MET A 96 -2.80 -2.97 -0.17
N ASP A 97 -3.03 -2.77 1.13
CA ASP A 97 -2.15 -1.93 1.95
C ASP A 97 -1.18 -2.77 2.79
N ILE A 98 -0.30 -2.09 3.51
CA ILE A 98 0.70 -2.74 4.37
C ILE A 98 0.03 -3.59 5.47
N PHE A 99 -1.15 -3.22 5.95
CA PHE A 99 -1.87 -3.97 6.98
C PHE A 99 -2.42 -5.28 6.41
N ASP A 100 -2.93 -5.27 5.18
CA ASP A 100 -3.35 -6.48 4.46
C ASP A 100 -2.15 -7.43 4.21
N ASP A 101 -0.98 -6.90 3.83
CA ASP A 101 0.23 -7.72 3.67
C ASP A 101 0.68 -8.34 4.99
N LEU A 102 0.62 -7.60 6.10
CA LEU A 102 0.93 -8.12 7.43
C LEU A 102 -0.05 -9.21 7.88
N GLU A 103 -1.35 -9.02 7.64
CA GLU A 103 -2.38 -10.01 7.95
C GLU A 103 -2.16 -11.29 7.13
N ARG A 104 -1.88 -11.17 5.83
CA ARG A 104 -1.52 -12.32 4.97
C ARG A 104 -0.27 -13.05 5.48
N ARG A 105 0.79 -12.32 5.84
CA ARG A 105 2.03 -12.90 6.39
C ARG A 105 1.84 -13.51 7.78
N ALA A 106 0.88 -13.01 8.56
CA ALA A 106 0.52 -13.57 9.85
C ALA A 106 -0.24 -14.88 9.66
N ALA A 107 -1.26 -14.90 8.78
CA ALA A 107 -2.04 -16.09 8.46
C ALA A 107 -1.18 -17.24 7.89
N ASN A 108 -0.16 -16.92 7.09
CA ASN A 108 0.78 -17.91 6.55
C ASN A 108 1.81 -18.43 7.58
N ARG A 109 1.98 -17.74 8.72
CA ARG A 109 2.81 -18.24 9.81
C ARG A 109 1.97 -19.15 10.69
N LYS A 110 2.52 -20.31 11.02
CA LYS A 110 1.96 -21.21 12.03
C LYS A 110 2.67 -20.97 13.35
N ASP A 111 1.92 -20.91 14.43
CA ASP A 111 2.49 -20.99 15.77
C ASP A 111 2.98 -22.42 16.07
N LYS A 112 3.67 -22.61 17.19
CA LYS A 112 4.12 -23.92 17.68
C LYS A 112 2.98 -24.93 17.77
N ASP A 113 1.78 -24.46 18.07
CA ASP A 113 0.55 -25.27 18.19
C ASP A 113 -0.17 -25.46 16.84
N GLY A 114 0.40 -25.00 15.72
CA GLY A 114 -0.18 -25.14 14.38
C GLY A 114 -1.26 -24.12 14.01
N ASN A 115 -1.64 -23.25 14.94
CA ASN A 115 -2.63 -22.19 14.70
C ASN A 115 -2.06 -21.07 13.81
N PRO A 116 -2.90 -20.41 12.98
CA PRO A 116 -2.49 -19.24 12.21
C PRO A 116 -2.00 -18.11 13.12
N GLY A 117 -0.93 -17.44 12.71
CA GLY A 117 -0.38 -16.30 13.44
C GLY A 117 -1.34 -15.11 13.45
N VAL A 118 -1.28 -14.33 14.53
CA VAL A 118 -2.13 -13.15 14.72
C VAL A 118 -1.49 -11.91 14.10
N SER A 119 -2.29 -11.07 13.46
CA SER A 119 -1.85 -9.76 12.95
C SER A 119 -1.34 -8.89 14.12
N PRO A 120 -0.24 -8.11 13.94
CA PRO A 120 0.28 -7.25 14.99
C PRO A 120 -0.64 -6.08 15.36
N PHE A 121 -1.69 -5.81 14.57
CA PHE A 121 -2.61 -4.70 14.78
C PHE A 121 -4.06 -5.19 14.94
N THR A 122 -4.82 -4.51 15.80
CA THR A 122 -6.25 -4.76 15.97
C THR A 122 -7.04 -4.17 14.79
N LYS A 123 -8.27 -4.65 14.57
CA LYS A 123 -9.17 -4.08 13.56
C LYS A 123 -9.42 -2.58 13.79
N GLY A 124 -9.53 -2.14 15.04
CA GLY A 124 -9.70 -0.73 15.40
C GLY A 124 -8.50 0.13 14.99
N GLN A 125 -7.28 -0.36 15.22
CA GLN A 125 -6.05 0.32 14.80
C GLN A 125 -5.96 0.44 13.27
N VAL A 126 -6.26 -0.64 12.55
CA VAL A 126 -6.24 -0.64 11.07
C VAL A 126 -7.30 0.32 10.51
N ASN A 127 -8.50 0.35 11.09
CA ASN A 127 -9.56 1.28 10.68
C ASN A 127 -9.16 2.74 10.94
N ALA A 128 -8.51 3.04 12.07
CA ALA A 128 -8.01 4.38 12.36
C ALA A 128 -6.94 4.82 11.35
N ALA A 129 -5.99 3.93 11.02
CA ALA A 129 -4.96 4.18 10.03
C ALA A 129 -5.54 4.47 8.63
N ARG A 130 -6.48 3.63 8.17
CA ARG A 130 -7.14 3.78 6.87
C ARG A 130 -7.99 5.04 6.81
N ARG A 131 -8.80 5.31 7.84
CA ARG A 131 -9.60 6.54 7.93
C ARG A 131 -8.72 7.79 7.85
N TYR A 132 -7.59 7.77 8.55
CA TYR A 132 -6.63 8.87 8.53
C TYR A 132 -6.03 9.09 7.13
N ARG A 133 -5.53 8.02 6.49
CA ARG A 133 -5.05 8.08 5.09
C ARG A 133 -6.13 8.66 4.17
N ASP A 134 -7.31 8.06 4.18
CA ASP A 134 -8.38 8.39 3.23
C ASP A 134 -8.83 9.87 3.40
N MET A 135 -8.88 10.40 4.61
CA MET A 135 -9.18 11.83 4.83
C MET A 135 -8.05 12.75 4.37
N VAL A 136 -6.78 12.40 4.64
CA VAL A 136 -5.66 13.25 4.19
C VAL A 136 -5.53 13.24 2.67
N GLU A 137 -5.67 12.08 2.03
CA GLU A 137 -5.63 11.97 0.56
C GLU A 137 -6.77 12.75 -0.08
N ARG A 138 -8.00 12.55 0.41
CA ARG A 138 -9.19 13.26 -0.09
C ARG A 138 -9.08 14.77 0.08
N HIS A 139 -8.70 15.24 1.27
CA HIS A 139 -8.53 16.66 1.54
C HIS A 139 -7.36 17.27 0.75
N SER A 140 -6.29 16.52 0.51
CA SER A 140 -5.16 16.99 -0.32
C SER A 140 -5.53 17.05 -1.81
N ALA A 141 -6.42 16.16 -2.28
CA ALA A 141 -6.97 16.20 -3.63
C ALA A 141 -8.09 17.24 -3.80
N GLY A 142 -8.79 17.59 -2.71
CA GLY A 142 -10.08 18.30 -2.68
C GLY A 142 -10.05 19.81 -2.90
N GLY A 143 -8.95 20.40 -3.38
CA GLY A 143 -8.90 21.83 -3.67
C GLY A 143 -9.68 22.29 -4.92
N MET A 144 -10.35 21.39 -5.64
CA MET A 144 -11.03 21.70 -6.90
C MET A 144 -12.55 21.53 -6.81
N ARG A 145 -13.26 22.67 -6.92
CA ARG A 145 -14.72 22.85 -6.83
C ARG A 145 -15.54 22.14 -7.94
N CYS A 146 -14.94 21.25 -8.73
CA CYS A 146 -15.51 20.79 -10.03
C CYS A 146 -15.45 19.28 -10.32
N SER A 147 -15.16 18.40 -9.36
CA SER A 147 -14.99 16.96 -9.64
C SER A 147 -16.18 16.05 -9.32
N SER A 148 -17.41 16.58 -9.17
CA SER A 148 -18.59 15.72 -9.05
C SER A 148 -19.67 16.09 -10.05
N LEU A 149 -19.70 15.36 -11.18
CA LEU A 149 -20.88 15.23 -12.03
C LEU A 149 -21.99 14.40 -11.35
N GLU A 150 -21.68 13.70 -10.26
CA GLU A 150 -22.66 12.93 -9.47
C GLU A 150 -23.43 13.81 -8.49
N ALA A 151 -22.85 14.93 -8.04
CA ALA A 151 -23.54 15.96 -7.25
C ALA A 151 -24.58 16.76 -8.07
N GLN A 152 -24.57 16.66 -9.41
CA GLN A 152 -25.54 17.34 -10.26
C GLN A 152 -26.91 16.65 -10.37
N ARG A 153 -27.06 15.40 -9.89
CA ARG A 153 -28.33 14.64 -10.06
C ARG A 153 -29.24 14.60 -8.83
N ALA A 154 -28.82 15.14 -7.68
CA ALA A 154 -29.67 15.24 -6.51
C ALA A 154 -29.81 16.70 -6.07
N SER A 155 -30.98 17.28 -6.39
CA SER A 155 -31.55 18.56 -5.90
C SER A 155 -30.94 19.88 -6.39
N GLY A 156 -31.81 20.67 -7.05
CA GLY A 156 -32.10 22.10 -6.82
C GLY A 156 -30.98 23.16 -6.79
N PRO A 157 -31.26 24.42 -7.18
CA PRO A 157 -30.29 25.52 -7.12
C PRO A 157 -30.13 26.02 -5.68
N SER A 158 -29.28 25.37 -4.88
CA SER A 158 -28.89 25.76 -3.51
C SER A 158 -27.86 24.72 -3.06
N SER A 159 -26.64 24.96 -2.60
CA SER A 159 -26.02 26.08 -1.92
C SER A 159 -24.50 25.91 -2.12
N GLY A 160 -23.79 26.95 -2.55
CA GLY A 160 -22.34 26.91 -2.76
C GLY A 160 -21.49 26.81 -1.48
N GLY A 161 -22.11 26.69 -0.30
CA GLY A 161 -21.48 26.63 1.02
C GLY A 161 -21.26 25.23 1.59
N GLU A 162 -22.12 24.24 1.27
CA GLU A 162 -22.06 22.90 1.88
C GLU A 162 -20.72 22.17 1.61
N PHE A 163 -20.14 22.40 0.42
CA PHE A 163 -18.83 21.86 0.09
C PHE A 163 -17.71 22.49 0.92
N MET A 164 -17.73 23.82 1.10
CA MET A 164 -16.70 24.51 1.87
C MET A 164 -16.77 24.11 3.34
N ASP A 165 -17.97 24.02 3.88
CA ASP A 165 -18.19 23.58 5.27
C ASP A 165 -17.72 22.14 5.48
N ALA A 166 -18.03 21.23 4.54
CA ALA A 166 -17.54 19.85 4.59
C ALA A 166 -16.02 19.75 4.48
N PHE A 167 -15.40 20.56 3.61
CA PHE A 167 -13.95 20.62 3.45
C PHE A 167 -13.26 21.14 4.72
N ILE A 168 -13.78 22.23 5.31
CA ILE A 168 -13.27 22.77 6.58
C ILE A 168 -13.42 21.74 7.70
N ALA A 169 -14.59 21.11 7.82
CA ALA A 169 -14.84 20.08 8.82
C ALA A 169 -13.88 18.88 8.69
N GLU A 170 -13.58 18.45 7.46
CA GLU A 170 -12.58 17.42 7.20
C GLU A 170 -11.16 17.87 7.58
N GLY A 171 -10.81 19.12 7.28
CA GLY A 171 -9.55 19.74 7.70
C GLY A 171 -9.38 19.76 9.23
N ASP A 172 -10.45 20.10 9.96
CA ASP A 172 -10.47 20.06 11.42
C ASP A 172 -10.34 18.64 11.97
N ALA A 173 -11.00 17.67 11.34
CA ALA A 173 -10.87 16.25 11.69
C ALA A 173 -9.44 15.74 11.47
N ILE A 174 -8.78 16.15 10.40
CA ILE A 174 -7.36 15.86 10.15
C ILE A 174 -6.51 16.50 11.25
N ALA A 175 -6.70 17.78 11.53
CA ALA A 175 -5.96 18.49 12.57
C ALA A 175 -6.14 17.84 13.95
N TRP A 176 -7.35 17.37 14.27
CA TRP A 176 -7.63 16.62 15.49
C TRP A 176 -6.84 15.31 15.54
N MET A 177 -6.82 14.51 14.47
CA MET A 177 -6.02 13.29 14.44
C MET A 177 -4.52 13.56 14.52
N ARG A 178 -4.03 14.62 13.87
CA ARG A 178 -2.63 15.05 14.01
C ARG A 178 -2.27 15.38 15.46
N ARG A 179 -3.17 16.05 16.19
CA ARG A 179 -3.00 16.32 17.63
C ARG A 179 -2.98 15.04 18.47
N ARG A 180 -3.81 14.03 18.14
CA ARG A 180 -3.83 12.73 18.82
C ARG A 180 -2.53 11.92 18.61
N ILE A 181 -1.96 11.99 17.41
CA ILE A 181 -0.63 11.42 17.12
C ILE A 181 0.43 12.12 17.99
N GLY A 182 0.36 13.44 18.09
CA GLY A 182 1.25 14.24 18.92
C GLY A 182 2.69 14.28 18.39
N ASN A 183 3.59 14.83 19.21
CA ASN A 183 5.00 15.05 18.87
C ASN A 183 5.93 14.00 19.50
N GLY A 184 5.41 12.80 19.73
CA GLY A 184 6.16 11.71 20.35
C GLY A 184 7.26 11.15 19.43
N VAL A 185 8.05 10.26 20.00
CA VAL A 185 9.16 9.59 19.33
C VAL A 185 8.91 8.10 19.31
N ALA A 186 8.70 7.57 18.11
CA ALA A 186 8.48 6.15 17.89
C ALA A 186 9.77 5.34 18.00
N MET A 187 10.90 5.91 17.56
CA MET A 187 12.22 5.29 17.67
C MET A 187 13.26 6.31 18.13
N PRO A 188 13.64 6.32 19.42
CA PRO A 188 14.67 7.20 19.94
C PRO A 188 16.07 6.65 19.64
N VAL A 189 17.00 7.54 19.28
CA VAL A 189 18.41 7.18 19.02
C VAL A 189 19.16 6.87 20.33
N ARG A 190 18.84 7.59 21.41
CA ARG A 190 19.50 7.44 22.71
C ARG A 190 19.15 6.08 23.33
N ARG A 191 20.09 5.49 24.09
CA ARG A 191 19.96 4.21 24.83
C ARG A 191 20.06 2.91 24.01
N VAL A 192 20.34 2.97 22.70
CA VAL A 192 20.62 1.78 21.87
C VAL A 192 22.10 1.71 21.49
N ARG A 193 22.71 0.52 21.61
CA ARG A 193 24.12 0.28 21.24
C ARG A 193 24.34 0.53 19.74
N PRO A 194 25.45 1.17 19.30
CA PRO A 194 25.66 1.52 17.88
C PRO A 194 25.51 0.36 16.89
N SER A 195 25.96 -0.84 17.28
CA SER A 195 25.88 -2.07 16.48
C SER A 195 24.44 -2.58 16.26
N ALA A 196 23.55 -2.38 17.23
CA ALA A 196 22.12 -2.70 17.12
C ALA A 196 21.34 -1.58 16.40
N ARG A 197 21.87 -0.35 16.46
CA ARG A 197 21.25 0.84 15.90
C ARG A 197 21.34 0.89 14.37
N GLY A 198 22.52 0.59 13.81
CA GLY A 198 22.82 0.85 12.39
C GLY A 198 23.96 1.85 12.16
N GLY A 199 24.75 2.15 13.19
CA GLY A 199 25.87 3.08 13.13
C GLY A 199 25.49 4.54 13.45
N GLU A 200 26.34 5.47 13.01
CA GLU A 200 26.25 6.91 13.33
C GLU A 200 25.14 7.64 12.58
N ARG A 201 24.66 7.09 11.46
CA ARG A 201 23.65 7.72 10.61
C ARG A 201 22.22 7.57 11.12
N ALA A 202 22.00 6.79 12.18
CA ALA A 202 20.68 6.54 12.73
C ALA A 202 20.09 7.80 13.37
N ARG A 203 18.89 8.19 12.89
CA ARG A 203 18.17 9.40 13.31
C ARG A 203 16.91 9.06 14.08
N ILE A 204 16.40 10.03 14.84
CA ILE A 204 15.15 9.88 15.57
C ILE A 204 14.00 9.68 14.56
N ILE A 205 13.09 8.75 14.84
CA ILE A 205 11.84 8.60 14.09
C ILE A 205 10.71 9.13 14.96
N TYR A 206 10.10 10.23 14.53
CA TYR A 206 8.95 10.84 15.20
C TYR A 206 7.67 10.06 14.88
N ASP A 207 6.70 10.08 15.80
CA ASP A 207 5.42 9.39 15.64
C ASP A 207 4.72 9.78 14.33
N ARG A 208 4.73 11.08 14.04
CA ARG A 208 4.11 11.65 12.85
C ARG A 208 4.74 11.12 11.56
N VAL A 209 6.07 11.10 11.50
CA VAL A 209 6.83 10.61 10.34
C VAL A 209 6.57 9.13 10.13
N LEU A 210 6.51 8.34 11.21
CA LEU A 210 6.21 6.93 11.13
C LEU A 210 4.80 6.67 10.57
N VAL A 211 3.78 7.36 11.11
CA VAL A 211 2.40 7.20 10.63
C VAL A 211 2.28 7.59 9.17
N ASP A 212 2.84 8.73 8.79
CA ASP A 212 2.75 9.26 7.42
C ASP A 212 3.46 8.32 6.41
N ALA A 213 4.67 7.85 6.74
CA ALA A 213 5.42 6.92 5.89
C ALA A 213 4.72 5.56 5.69
N ILE A 214 4.06 5.04 6.73
CA ILE A 214 3.39 3.73 6.67
C ILE A 214 1.99 3.86 6.06
N CYS A 215 1.20 4.82 6.53
CA CYS A 215 -0.23 4.91 6.19
C CYS A 215 -0.46 5.63 4.87
N MET A 216 0.34 6.64 4.52
CA MET A 216 0.15 7.42 3.29
C MET A 216 1.11 6.98 2.18
N GLU A 217 2.39 6.81 2.51
CA GLU A 217 3.39 6.43 1.50
C GLU A 217 3.46 4.91 1.26
N GLY A 218 2.75 4.11 2.06
CA GLY A 218 2.70 2.65 1.92
C GLY A 218 4.04 1.95 2.15
N ARG A 219 5.00 2.60 2.82
CA ARG A 219 6.31 2.01 3.11
C ARG A 219 6.19 0.84 4.07
N SER A 220 7.13 -0.08 3.98
CA SER A 220 7.32 -1.14 4.98
C SER A 220 8.13 -0.64 6.17
N PHE A 221 8.00 -1.32 7.33
CA PHE A 221 8.80 -1.01 8.51
C PHE A 221 10.31 -1.07 8.27
N ARG A 222 10.78 -1.94 7.37
CA ARG A 222 12.20 -2.05 7.03
C ARG A 222 12.68 -0.83 6.25
N GLU A 223 11.91 -0.40 5.24
CA GLU A 223 12.23 0.81 4.47
C GLU A 223 12.23 2.05 5.35
N VAL A 224 11.29 2.17 6.29
CA VAL A 224 11.28 3.28 7.27
C VAL A 224 12.53 3.25 8.15
N LEU A 225 12.96 2.08 8.63
CA LEU A 225 14.19 1.96 9.40
C LEU A 225 15.42 2.37 8.57
N GLU A 226 15.54 1.84 7.35
CA GLU A 226 16.67 2.10 6.46
C GLU A 226 16.77 3.57 6.07
N LEU A 227 15.64 4.20 5.73
CA LEU A 227 15.56 5.63 5.40
C LEU A 227 16.07 6.51 6.55
N HIS A 228 15.84 6.09 7.79
CA HIS A 228 16.29 6.78 8.99
C HIS A 228 17.66 6.30 9.49
N GLY A 229 18.40 5.51 8.69
CA GLY A 229 19.74 5.04 9.01
C GLY A 229 19.78 3.94 10.09
N TRP A 230 18.64 3.31 10.39
CA TRP A 230 18.56 2.21 11.32
C TRP A 230 18.80 0.87 10.61
N LYS A 231 19.40 -0.07 11.34
CA LYS A 231 19.52 -1.46 10.89
C LYS A 231 18.12 -2.09 10.80
N ALA A 232 17.77 -2.67 9.65
CA ALA A 232 16.52 -3.42 9.41
C ALA A 232 16.46 -4.78 10.14
N SER A 233 16.71 -4.77 11.46
CA SER A 233 16.66 -5.96 12.31
C SER A 233 15.24 -6.29 12.75
N GLY A 234 14.97 -7.56 13.06
CA GLY A 234 13.67 -7.98 13.59
C GLY A 234 13.30 -7.31 14.93
N GLN A 235 14.30 -6.97 15.76
CA GLN A 235 14.08 -6.26 17.01
C GLN A 235 13.64 -4.81 16.77
N ASN A 236 14.32 -4.11 15.85
CA ASN A 236 13.97 -2.72 15.51
C ASN A 236 12.60 -2.68 14.82
N ALA A 237 12.30 -3.64 13.94
CA ALA A 237 10.98 -3.76 13.32
C ALA A 237 9.89 -3.93 14.39
N LYS A 238 10.08 -4.83 15.37
CA LYS A 238 9.13 -5.00 16.49
C LYS A 238 8.93 -3.73 17.30
N ALA A 239 10.00 -2.97 17.57
CA ALA A 239 9.92 -1.71 18.30
C ALA A 239 9.08 -0.67 17.55
N VAL A 240 9.32 -0.48 16.24
CA VAL A 240 8.53 0.43 15.39
C VAL A 240 7.08 -0.05 15.27
N THR A 241 6.83 -1.34 15.08
CA THR A 241 5.48 -1.91 15.03
C THR A 241 4.71 -1.65 16.33
N SER A 242 5.34 -1.86 17.50
CA SER A 242 4.72 -1.58 18.80
C SER A 242 4.45 -0.09 19.00
N ALA A 243 5.39 0.77 18.58
CA ALA A 243 5.18 2.22 18.62
C ALA A 243 4.00 2.65 17.73
N LEU A 244 3.90 2.12 16.51
CA LEU A 244 2.76 2.38 15.64
C LEU A 244 1.44 1.96 16.28
N GLY A 245 1.38 0.78 16.93
CA GLY A 245 0.17 0.34 17.63
C GLY A 245 -0.30 1.36 18.67
N LYS A 246 0.62 1.86 19.51
CA LYS A 246 0.33 2.90 20.52
C LYS A 246 -0.10 4.24 19.90
N ILE A 247 0.41 4.59 18.72
CA ILE A 247 -0.03 5.80 18.01
C ILE A 247 -1.46 5.60 17.50
N LEU A 248 -1.75 4.46 16.89
CA LEU A 248 -3.07 4.13 16.35
C LEU A 248 -4.13 3.99 17.46
N ASP A 249 -3.75 3.54 18.65
CA ASP A 249 -4.65 3.53 19.81
C ASP A 249 -5.08 4.93 20.24
N ARG A 250 -4.18 5.92 20.18
CA ARG A 250 -4.51 7.32 20.50
C ARG A 250 -5.43 7.96 19.45
N MET A 251 -5.35 7.49 18.21
CA MET A 251 -6.17 7.96 17.08
C MET A 251 -7.55 7.32 17.04
N GLN A 252 -7.74 6.16 17.68
CA GLN A 252 -9.05 5.54 17.75
C GLN A 252 -10.04 6.45 18.45
N PHE A 253 -11.24 6.50 17.88
CA PHE A 253 -12.37 7.14 18.52
C PHE A 253 -12.84 6.21 19.64
N THR A 254 -12.34 6.44 20.84
CA THR A 254 -12.99 5.90 22.04
C THR A 254 -14.22 6.77 22.27
N ALA A 255 -15.39 6.23 21.97
CA ALA A 255 -16.66 6.79 22.42
C ALA A 255 -16.74 6.72 23.95
#